data_AF-A0A1Y3RQA7-F1
#
_entry.id   AF-A0A1Y3RQA7-F1
#
_cell.length_a   1.000
_cell.length_b   1.000
_cell.length_c   1.000
_cell.angle_alpha   90.00
_cell.angle_beta   90.00
_cell.angle_gamma   90.00
#
_symmetry.space_group_name_H-M   'P 1'
#
loop_
_entity.id
_entity.type
_entity.pdbx_description
1 polymer ?
#
loop_
_entity_poly.entity_id
_entity_poly.type
_entity_poly.pdbx_seq_one_letter_code
_entity_poly.pdbx_strand_id
1 'polypeptide(L)'
;MTADRRFLLIDGQKIALDTKELPMDVQLIRDLTPLSTLKQLEKLYLPGRLISDLAPLAELKELKSLDLSMNRITDLTPLTGLLQLRDLKLNQNQIVNLIPLAALAQLKKLDLHENQITDVTPVAQLQHLAILELSGNPMSDISPLTNLTRMVYLYLSNTQVQEISHLAYMKQLRVLYLDRCRVADLTPLAGLTRLESLELSNNLISNLAPLAGLPQLSTLYLSHNRITDLSPLADMPKLTELFLEHNRITDLTPLANLTWLHRLSLKGNPVTDLKPLGNMPMLRELYIQDCPIGKQELNAFKKAHPDCYVEIKESSQQQNIARKL
;
A
#
# COMPACT_ATOMS: atom_id res chain seq x y z
N MET A 1 -27.86 46.22 -16.85
CA MET A 1 -27.56 45.05 -16.00
C MET A 1 -26.21 44.50 -16.40
N THR A 2 -25.15 44.96 -15.74
CA THR A 2 -23.80 44.43 -15.90
C THR A 2 -23.76 43.06 -15.26
N ALA A 3 -23.59 42.00 -16.07
CA ALA A 3 -23.27 40.68 -15.54
C ALA A 3 -22.02 40.79 -14.66
N ASP A 4 -22.10 40.37 -13.41
CA ASP A 4 -20.99 40.45 -12.47
C ASP A 4 -19.89 39.48 -12.95
N ARG A 5 -18.91 40.03 -13.68
CA ARG A 5 -17.78 39.30 -14.32
C ARG A 5 -16.84 38.63 -13.31
N ARG A 6 -17.21 38.56 -12.03
CA ARG A 6 -16.42 37.99 -10.93
C ARG A 6 -16.77 36.55 -10.60
N PHE A 7 -17.89 36.04 -11.15
CA PHE A 7 -18.39 34.71 -10.83
C PHE A 7 -18.67 33.89 -12.08
N LEU A 8 -18.38 32.60 -11.99
CA LEU A 8 -18.78 31.55 -12.93
C LEU A 8 -19.92 30.75 -12.30
N LEU A 9 -20.92 30.36 -13.11
CA LEU A 9 -21.96 29.43 -12.65
C LEU A 9 -21.54 28.00 -13.00
N ILE A 10 -21.43 27.15 -11.98
CA ILE A 10 -21.17 25.72 -12.15
C ILE A 10 -22.15 24.94 -11.30
N ASP A 11 -22.88 23.98 -11.89
CA ASP A 11 -23.92 23.19 -11.21
C ASP A 11 -24.94 24.05 -10.43
N GLY A 12 -25.27 25.24 -10.95
CA GLY A 12 -26.19 26.19 -10.31
C GLY A 12 -25.56 27.01 -9.16
N GLN A 13 -24.28 26.80 -8.86
CA GLN A 13 -23.54 27.54 -7.83
C GLN A 13 -22.71 28.67 -8.43
N LYS A 14 -22.66 29.81 -7.73
CA LYS A 14 -21.76 30.92 -8.08
C LYS A 14 -20.38 30.69 -7.50
N ILE A 15 -19.41 30.47 -8.37
CA ILE A 15 -18.02 30.24 -8.03
C ILE A 15 -17.22 31.50 -8.38
N ALA A 16 -16.49 32.04 -7.42
CA ALA A 16 -15.65 33.22 -7.66
C ALA A 16 -14.45 32.85 -8.55
N LEU A 17 -14.10 33.71 -9.51
CA LEU A 17 -13.00 33.45 -10.45
C LEU A 17 -11.61 33.42 -9.79
N ASP A 18 -11.48 34.00 -8.60
CA ASP A 18 -10.27 34.00 -7.77
C ASP A 18 -10.26 32.85 -6.76
N THR A 19 -11.20 31.91 -6.85
CA THR A 19 -11.22 30.75 -5.95
C THR A 19 -9.96 29.91 -6.08
N LYS A 20 -9.45 29.46 -4.93
CA LYS A 20 -8.27 28.58 -4.83
C LYS A 20 -8.63 27.11 -4.73
N GLU A 21 -9.87 26.81 -4.38
CA GLU A 21 -10.36 25.46 -4.17
C GLU A 21 -11.84 25.43 -4.56
N LEU A 22 -12.26 24.39 -5.30
CA LEU A 22 -13.69 24.22 -5.58
C LEU A 22 -14.41 23.70 -4.34
N PRO A 23 -15.62 24.22 -4.04
CA PRO A 23 -16.46 23.67 -2.98
C PRO A 23 -16.76 22.17 -3.21
N MET A 24 -16.76 21.39 -2.12
CA MET A 24 -16.96 19.92 -2.18
C MET A 24 -18.35 19.49 -2.68
N ASP A 25 -19.31 20.40 -2.63
CA ASP A 25 -20.69 20.23 -3.08
C ASP A 25 -20.88 20.46 -4.58
N VAL A 26 -19.83 20.89 -5.30
CA VAL A 26 -19.80 20.92 -6.76
C VAL A 26 -19.57 19.49 -7.29
N GLN A 27 -20.61 18.65 -7.17
CA GLN A 27 -20.51 17.20 -7.33
C GLN A 27 -20.82 16.67 -8.73
N LEU A 28 -21.24 17.49 -9.69
CA LEU A 28 -21.78 16.98 -10.96
C LEU A 28 -20.97 17.39 -12.19
N ILE A 29 -19.87 18.13 -12.02
CA ILE A 29 -18.99 18.48 -13.14
C ILE A 29 -18.44 17.22 -13.79
N ARG A 30 -18.87 16.98 -15.03
CA ARG A 30 -18.26 16.04 -15.97
C ARG A 30 -17.53 16.75 -17.09
N ASP A 31 -18.09 17.86 -17.54
CA ASP A 31 -17.46 18.77 -18.49
C ASP A 31 -16.60 19.79 -17.75
N LEU A 32 -15.29 19.70 -17.93
CA LEU A 32 -14.33 20.58 -17.26
C LEU A 32 -14.20 21.94 -17.95
N THR A 33 -14.84 22.17 -19.11
CA THR A 33 -14.70 23.40 -19.90
C THR A 33 -14.88 24.68 -19.08
N PRO A 34 -15.89 24.80 -18.18
CA PRO A 34 -16.05 25.99 -17.35
C PRO A 34 -14.84 26.29 -16.45
N LEU A 35 -14.14 25.24 -16.00
CA LEU A 35 -13.01 25.35 -15.06
C LEU A 35 -11.80 26.05 -15.68
N SER A 36 -11.64 26.05 -17.00
CA SER A 36 -10.53 26.71 -17.71
C SER A 36 -10.38 28.21 -17.39
N THR A 37 -11.43 28.84 -16.87
CA THR A 37 -11.44 30.24 -16.46
C THR A 37 -10.96 30.48 -15.03
N LEU A 38 -10.91 29.45 -14.18
CA LEU A 38 -10.53 29.53 -12.76
C LEU A 38 -9.00 29.45 -12.58
N LYS A 39 -8.28 30.38 -13.20
CA LYS A 39 -6.80 30.33 -13.30
C LYS A 39 -6.05 30.41 -11.96
N GLN A 40 -6.72 30.79 -10.88
CA GLN A 40 -6.17 30.88 -9.52
C GLN A 40 -6.36 29.59 -8.70
N LEU A 41 -6.94 28.55 -9.31
CA LEU A 41 -7.24 27.32 -8.62
C LEU A 41 -5.94 26.59 -8.23
N GLU A 42 -5.76 26.37 -6.93
CA GLU A 42 -4.61 25.68 -6.36
C GLU A 42 -4.94 24.20 -6.05
N LYS A 43 -6.23 23.89 -5.83
CA LYS A 43 -6.68 22.54 -5.50
C LYS A 43 -7.97 22.20 -6.23
N LEU A 44 -8.01 20.99 -6.79
CA LEU A 44 -9.15 20.46 -7.51
C LEU A 44 -9.37 18.98 -7.17
N TYR A 45 -10.56 18.63 -6.70
CA TYR A 45 -10.91 17.27 -6.31
C TYR A 45 -12.19 16.84 -7.05
N LEU A 46 -12.05 15.97 -8.05
CA LEU A 46 -13.16 15.46 -8.88
C LEU A 46 -13.12 13.92 -9.01
N PRO A 47 -13.12 13.16 -7.90
CA PRO A 47 -13.14 11.71 -7.97
C PRO A 47 -14.50 11.18 -8.48
N GLY A 48 -14.49 10.12 -9.29
CA GLY A 48 -15.73 9.39 -9.59
C GLY A 48 -16.71 10.10 -10.53
N ARG A 49 -16.21 10.92 -11.48
CA ARG A 49 -17.06 11.80 -12.33
C ARG A 49 -17.15 11.37 -13.79
N LEU A 50 -16.58 10.21 -14.16
CA LEU A 50 -16.53 9.70 -15.53
C LEU A 50 -15.78 10.65 -16.49
N ILE A 51 -14.90 11.50 -15.97
CA ILE A 51 -14.10 12.44 -16.75
C ILE A 51 -13.13 11.67 -17.64
N SER A 52 -12.99 12.09 -18.89
CA SER A 52 -11.98 11.56 -19.82
C SER A 52 -11.15 12.66 -20.48
N ASP A 53 -11.74 13.85 -20.70
CA ASP A 53 -11.05 15.00 -21.30
C ASP A 53 -10.51 15.93 -20.22
N LEU A 54 -9.19 16.10 -20.20
CA LEU A 54 -8.48 16.98 -19.28
C LEU A 54 -8.03 18.30 -19.95
N ALA A 55 -8.31 18.52 -21.23
CA ALA A 55 -7.85 19.70 -21.96
C ALA A 55 -8.17 21.03 -21.24
N PRO A 56 -9.37 21.21 -20.62
CA PRO A 56 -9.67 22.44 -19.88
C PRO A 56 -8.76 22.72 -18.68
N LEU A 57 -8.06 21.70 -18.14
CA LEU A 57 -7.14 21.86 -17.02
C LEU A 57 -5.78 22.41 -17.42
N ALA A 58 -5.43 22.39 -18.72
CA ALA A 58 -4.09 22.71 -19.19
C ALA A 58 -3.61 24.11 -18.76
N GLU A 59 -4.53 25.07 -18.62
CA GLU A 59 -4.24 26.46 -18.27
C GLU A 59 -4.26 26.74 -16.76
N LEU A 60 -4.58 25.77 -15.92
CA LEU A 60 -4.70 25.94 -14.46
C LEU A 60 -3.33 25.80 -13.77
N LYS A 61 -2.38 26.65 -14.15
CA LYS A 61 -0.95 26.55 -13.81
C LYS A 61 -0.64 26.69 -12.31
N GLU A 62 -1.57 27.19 -11.52
CA GLU A 62 -1.44 27.34 -10.07
C GLU A 62 -1.81 26.06 -9.28
N LEU A 63 -2.27 25.01 -9.97
CA LEU A 63 -2.63 23.74 -9.33
C LEU A 63 -1.44 23.11 -8.59
N LYS A 64 -1.67 22.82 -7.30
CA LYS A 64 -0.73 22.18 -6.37
C LYS A 64 -1.24 20.81 -5.92
N SER A 65 -2.55 20.63 -5.85
CA SER A 65 -3.21 19.36 -5.50
C SER A 65 -4.30 19.05 -6.53
N LEU A 66 -4.24 17.86 -7.13
CA LEU A 66 -5.22 17.42 -8.11
C LEU A 66 -5.63 15.98 -7.84
N ASP A 67 -6.91 15.75 -7.60
CA ASP A 67 -7.50 14.42 -7.48
C ASP A 67 -8.51 14.20 -8.61
N LEU A 68 -8.17 13.28 -9.49
CA LEU A 68 -8.99 12.84 -10.62
C LEU A 68 -9.17 11.31 -10.56
N SER A 69 -9.15 10.73 -9.37
CA SER A 69 -9.33 9.29 -9.16
C SER A 69 -10.69 8.78 -9.64
N MET A 70 -10.80 7.49 -9.94
CA MET A 70 -12.05 6.83 -10.32
C MET A 70 -12.73 7.48 -11.54
N ASN A 71 -11.97 7.85 -12.56
CA ASN A 71 -12.47 8.46 -13.79
C ASN A 71 -12.23 7.54 -15.00
N ARG A 72 -12.23 8.07 -16.22
CA ARG A 72 -12.00 7.34 -17.47
C ARG A 72 -10.84 7.96 -18.25
N ILE A 73 -9.84 8.44 -17.53
CA ILE A 73 -8.71 9.17 -18.11
C ILE A 73 -7.75 8.20 -18.77
N THR A 74 -7.33 8.53 -19.99
CA THR A 74 -6.31 7.82 -20.75
C THR A 74 -5.15 8.73 -21.14
N ASP A 75 -5.45 9.99 -21.46
CA ASP A 75 -4.47 11.00 -21.88
C ASP A 75 -4.15 11.98 -20.74
N LEU A 76 -2.86 12.06 -20.40
CA LEU A 76 -2.32 12.97 -19.40
C LEU A 76 -1.65 14.21 -20.00
N THR A 77 -1.61 14.34 -21.33
CA THR A 77 -0.94 15.45 -22.04
C THR A 77 -1.32 16.83 -21.49
N PRO A 78 -2.60 17.13 -21.17
CA PRO A 78 -2.98 18.41 -20.60
C PRO A 78 -2.30 18.75 -19.26
N LEU A 79 -1.81 17.74 -18.52
CA LEU A 79 -1.16 17.94 -17.23
C LEU A 79 0.31 18.38 -17.35
N THR A 80 0.95 18.24 -18.52
CA THR A 80 2.41 18.46 -18.71
C THR A 80 2.91 19.81 -18.19
N GLY A 81 2.08 20.84 -18.32
CA GLY A 81 2.44 22.21 -17.91
C GLY A 81 2.06 22.59 -16.48
N LEU A 82 1.52 21.68 -15.67
CA LEU A 82 1.07 21.96 -14.30
C LEU A 82 2.22 21.83 -13.29
N LEU A 83 3.28 22.59 -13.53
CA LEU A 83 4.60 22.44 -12.88
C LEU A 83 4.60 22.69 -11.37
N GLN A 84 3.53 23.25 -10.82
CA GLN A 84 3.37 23.47 -9.38
C GLN A 84 2.77 22.27 -8.62
N LEU A 85 2.35 21.21 -9.33
CA LEU A 85 1.74 20.03 -8.71
C LEU A 85 2.69 19.37 -7.70
N ARG A 86 2.13 19.07 -6.52
CA ARG A 86 2.81 18.40 -5.39
C ARG A 86 2.12 17.11 -4.99
N ASP A 87 0.80 17.05 -5.16
CA ASP A 87 -0.05 15.90 -4.85
C ASP A 87 -0.96 15.63 -6.04
N LEU A 88 -0.79 14.46 -6.66
CA LEU A 88 -1.55 14.05 -7.85
C LEU A 88 -2.12 12.65 -7.63
N LYS A 89 -3.44 12.54 -7.66
CA LYS A 89 -4.15 11.26 -7.60
C LYS A 89 -4.88 11.00 -8.90
N LEU A 90 -4.56 9.86 -9.50
CA LEU A 90 -5.03 9.40 -10.79
C LEU A 90 -5.43 7.91 -10.72
N ASN A 91 -5.62 7.37 -9.53
CA ASN A 91 -5.97 5.97 -9.37
C ASN A 91 -7.31 5.59 -9.98
N GLN A 92 -7.47 4.32 -10.33
CA GLN A 92 -8.69 3.76 -10.94
C GLN A 92 -9.09 4.52 -12.19
N ASN A 93 -8.15 4.63 -13.14
CA ASN A 93 -8.33 5.21 -14.47
C ASN A 93 -7.90 4.17 -15.54
N GLN A 94 -7.66 4.63 -16.77
CA GLN A 94 -7.23 3.78 -17.89
C GLN A 94 -5.89 4.28 -18.47
N ILE A 95 -5.01 4.77 -17.59
CA ILE A 95 -3.75 5.39 -17.97
C ILE A 95 -2.74 4.31 -18.34
N VAL A 96 -2.05 4.52 -19.47
CA VAL A 96 -0.93 3.70 -19.92
C VAL A 96 0.36 4.51 -19.97
N ASN A 97 0.29 5.74 -20.48
CA ASN A 97 1.47 6.56 -20.76
C ASN A 97 1.71 7.62 -19.67
N LEU A 98 2.88 7.54 -19.02
CA LEU A 98 3.30 8.49 -17.98
C LEU A 98 4.22 9.62 -18.48
N ILE A 99 4.59 9.66 -19.76
CA ILE A 99 5.49 10.68 -20.33
C ILE A 99 5.07 12.11 -19.95
N PRO A 100 3.77 12.50 -20.01
CA PRO A 100 3.34 13.84 -19.63
C PRO A 100 3.68 14.23 -18.18
N LEU A 101 3.88 13.26 -17.28
CA LEU A 101 4.20 13.53 -15.88
C LEU A 101 5.69 13.84 -15.66
N ALA A 102 6.58 13.52 -16.61
CA ALA A 102 8.04 13.62 -16.42
C ALA A 102 8.52 15.03 -16.03
N ALA A 103 7.81 16.08 -16.45
CA ALA A 103 8.15 17.47 -16.16
C ALA A 103 7.68 17.95 -14.76
N LEU A 104 6.86 17.16 -14.05
CA LEU A 104 6.22 17.56 -12.79
C LEU A 104 7.15 17.37 -11.59
N ALA A 105 8.37 17.91 -11.66
CA ALA A 105 9.47 17.66 -10.72
C ALA A 105 9.19 18.08 -9.26
N GLN A 106 8.10 18.82 -8.99
CA GLN A 106 7.67 19.21 -7.64
C GLN A 106 6.76 18.17 -6.97
N LEU A 107 6.38 17.10 -7.66
CA LEU A 107 5.56 16.03 -7.10
C LEU A 107 6.24 15.40 -5.88
N LYS A 108 5.47 15.32 -4.80
CA LYS A 108 5.83 14.66 -3.54
C LYS A 108 5.01 13.40 -3.32
N LYS A 109 3.79 13.39 -3.84
CA LYS A 109 2.84 12.27 -3.76
C LYS A 109 2.24 12.02 -5.13
N LEU A 110 2.29 10.76 -5.56
CA LEU A 110 1.70 10.31 -6.81
C LEU A 110 0.97 9.00 -6.57
N ASP A 111 -0.34 9.00 -6.82
CA ASP A 111 -1.18 7.82 -6.75
C ASP A 111 -1.68 7.44 -8.15
N LEU A 112 -1.23 6.27 -8.60
CA LEU A 112 -1.53 5.69 -9.90
C LEU A 112 -2.13 4.27 -9.74
N HIS A 113 -2.62 3.91 -8.55
CA HIS A 113 -3.17 2.57 -8.29
C HIS A 113 -4.27 2.20 -9.29
N GLU A 114 -4.33 0.93 -9.72
CA GLU A 114 -5.32 0.39 -10.66
C GLU A 114 -5.41 1.22 -11.97
N ASN A 115 -4.36 1.13 -12.77
CA ASN A 115 -4.26 1.65 -14.13
C ASN A 115 -3.68 0.55 -15.05
N GLN A 116 -3.20 0.90 -16.24
CA GLN A 116 -2.65 -0.03 -17.23
C GLN A 116 -1.17 0.30 -17.54
N ILE A 117 -0.44 0.74 -16.52
CA ILE A 117 0.94 1.22 -16.65
C ILE A 117 1.91 0.03 -16.72
N THR A 118 2.70 -0.03 -17.79
CA THR A 118 3.78 -1.00 -17.96
C THR A 118 5.17 -0.38 -17.85
N ASP A 119 5.30 0.92 -18.17
CA ASP A 119 6.56 1.66 -18.16
C ASP A 119 6.55 2.80 -17.15
N VAL A 120 7.43 2.72 -16.16
CA VAL A 120 7.61 3.73 -15.11
C VAL A 120 8.84 4.63 -15.34
N THR A 121 9.48 4.54 -16.50
CA THR A 121 10.64 5.39 -16.86
C THR A 121 10.40 6.89 -16.63
N PRO A 122 9.23 7.47 -16.97
CA PRO A 122 8.94 8.88 -16.70
C PRO A 122 8.99 9.26 -15.20
N VAL A 123 8.70 8.31 -14.31
CA VAL A 123 8.70 8.53 -12.85
C VAL A 123 10.11 8.78 -12.32
N ALA A 124 11.16 8.33 -13.02
CA ALA A 124 12.56 8.56 -12.64
C ALA A 124 12.94 10.05 -12.52
N GLN A 125 12.20 10.94 -13.20
CA GLN A 125 12.42 12.39 -13.14
C GLN A 125 11.84 13.04 -11.86
N LEU A 126 10.97 12.33 -11.14
CA LEU A 126 10.22 12.85 -10.00
C LEU A 126 10.99 12.68 -8.69
N GLN A 127 12.21 13.22 -8.64
CA GLN A 127 13.20 13.00 -7.56
C GLN A 127 12.75 13.50 -6.17
N HIS A 128 11.65 14.26 -6.11
CA HIS A 128 11.07 14.78 -4.87
C HIS A 128 9.95 13.89 -4.29
N LEU A 129 9.60 12.78 -4.97
CA LEU A 129 8.61 11.83 -4.49
C LEU A 129 9.03 11.23 -3.14
N ALA A 130 8.06 11.25 -2.22
CA ALA A 130 8.13 10.58 -0.93
C ALA A 130 7.05 9.50 -0.81
N ILE A 131 5.98 9.59 -1.59
CA ILE A 131 4.87 8.63 -1.64
C ILE A 131 4.58 8.27 -3.08
N LEU A 132 4.66 6.98 -3.41
CA LEU A 132 4.34 6.46 -4.72
C LEU A 132 3.48 5.20 -4.58
N GLU A 133 2.28 5.26 -5.15
CA GLU A 133 1.34 4.15 -5.21
C GLU A 133 1.17 3.72 -6.67
N LEU A 134 1.58 2.48 -6.96
CA LEU A 134 1.58 1.88 -8.30
C LEU A 134 0.87 0.52 -8.32
N SER A 135 0.22 0.12 -7.21
CA SER A 135 -0.42 -1.18 -7.08
C SER A 135 -1.47 -1.43 -8.18
N GLY A 136 -1.65 -2.68 -8.57
CA GLY A 136 -2.64 -3.07 -9.59
C GLY A 136 -2.28 -2.61 -11.01
N ASN A 137 -1.01 -2.37 -11.30
CA ASN A 137 -0.52 -2.08 -12.65
C ASN A 137 0.33 -3.25 -13.20
N PRO A 138 0.31 -3.50 -14.51
CA PRO A 138 1.01 -4.62 -15.13
C PRO A 138 2.52 -4.41 -15.35
N MET A 139 3.18 -3.49 -14.62
CA MET A 139 4.64 -3.30 -14.75
C MET A 139 5.43 -4.43 -14.07
N SER A 140 6.59 -4.73 -14.63
CA SER A 140 7.56 -5.70 -14.09
C SER A 140 8.92 -5.10 -13.77
N ASP A 141 9.33 -4.04 -14.49
CA ASP A 141 10.61 -3.36 -14.30
C ASP A 141 10.44 -2.10 -13.43
N ILE A 142 11.13 -2.08 -12.29
CA ILE A 142 11.22 -0.92 -11.38
C ILE A 142 12.62 -0.30 -11.35
N SER A 143 13.52 -0.70 -12.25
CA SER A 143 14.86 -0.12 -12.38
C SER A 143 14.86 1.40 -12.54
N PRO A 144 13.87 2.06 -13.20
CA PRO A 144 13.85 3.51 -13.26
C PRO A 144 13.65 4.19 -11.89
N LEU A 145 13.10 3.48 -10.91
CA LEU A 145 12.85 4.02 -9.57
C LEU A 145 14.11 4.08 -8.69
N THR A 146 15.24 3.48 -9.13
CA THR A 146 16.48 3.33 -8.34
C THR A 146 16.94 4.63 -7.64
N ASN A 147 16.81 5.77 -8.32
CA ASN A 147 17.32 7.06 -7.83
C ASN A 147 16.31 7.84 -6.97
N LEU A 148 15.11 7.32 -6.73
CA LEU A 148 14.10 7.94 -5.86
C LEU A 148 14.42 7.72 -4.38
N THR A 149 15.61 8.17 -3.96
CA THR A 149 16.19 7.93 -2.63
C THR A 149 15.46 8.64 -1.48
N ARG A 150 14.51 9.53 -1.79
CA ARG A 150 13.61 10.20 -0.84
C ARG A 150 12.33 9.41 -0.56
N MET A 151 12.13 8.26 -1.20
CA MET A 151 10.93 7.45 -1.03
C MET A 151 10.75 7.03 0.43
N VAL A 152 9.56 7.27 0.96
CA VAL A 152 9.18 6.91 2.33
C VAL A 152 8.09 5.84 2.31
N TYR A 153 7.14 5.95 1.38
CA TYR A 153 6.03 5.01 1.21
C TYR A 153 5.99 4.54 -0.25
N LEU A 154 6.15 3.25 -0.45
CA LEU A 154 6.11 2.63 -1.77
C LEU A 154 5.15 1.45 -1.77
N TYR A 155 4.18 1.50 -2.68
CA TYR A 155 3.17 0.47 -2.82
C TYR A 155 3.21 -0.09 -4.24
N LEU A 156 3.46 -1.39 -4.33
CA LEU A 156 3.68 -2.15 -5.57
C LEU A 156 2.82 -3.42 -5.59
N SER A 157 1.79 -3.50 -4.75
CA SER A 157 0.93 -4.68 -4.61
C SER A 157 0.27 -5.06 -5.92
N ASN A 158 0.08 -6.35 -6.18
CA ASN A 158 -0.58 -6.84 -7.39
C ASN A 158 0.05 -6.31 -8.70
N THR A 159 1.37 -6.24 -8.74
CA THR A 159 2.16 -5.94 -9.95
C THR A 159 2.90 -7.18 -10.44
N GLN A 160 3.67 -7.07 -11.52
CA GLN A 160 4.50 -8.17 -12.05
C GLN A 160 5.98 -8.07 -11.59
N VAL A 161 6.25 -7.23 -10.58
CA VAL A 161 7.60 -6.92 -10.08
C VAL A 161 8.14 -8.07 -9.24
N GLN A 162 9.09 -8.83 -9.79
CA GLN A 162 9.76 -9.93 -9.08
C GLN A 162 11.16 -9.54 -8.60
N GLU A 163 11.88 -8.78 -9.43
CA GLU A 163 13.24 -8.30 -9.15
C GLU A 163 13.20 -6.99 -8.37
N ILE A 164 13.55 -7.05 -7.09
CA ILE A 164 13.47 -5.91 -6.17
C ILE A 164 14.84 -5.34 -5.78
N SER A 165 15.91 -5.67 -6.52
CA SER A 165 17.29 -5.22 -6.25
C SER A 165 17.41 -3.69 -6.15
N HIS A 166 16.62 -2.96 -6.93
CA HIS A 166 16.58 -1.50 -6.94
C HIS A 166 16.05 -0.87 -5.65
N LEU A 167 15.30 -1.61 -4.83
CA LEU A 167 14.81 -1.10 -3.54
C LEU A 167 15.92 -0.92 -2.51
N ALA A 168 17.08 -1.58 -2.70
CA ALA A 168 18.22 -1.47 -1.79
C ALA A 168 18.74 -0.03 -1.63
N TYR A 169 18.46 0.86 -2.59
CA TYR A 169 18.90 2.26 -2.59
C TYR A 169 17.94 3.21 -1.86
N MET A 170 16.71 2.76 -1.56
CA MET A 170 15.66 3.58 -0.94
C MET A 170 15.75 3.57 0.59
N LYS A 171 16.87 4.06 1.14
CA LYS A 171 17.18 3.99 2.59
C LYS A 171 16.22 4.76 3.50
N GLN A 172 15.30 5.54 2.92
CA GLN A 172 14.28 6.30 3.63
C GLN A 172 12.93 5.56 3.76
N LEU A 173 12.79 4.38 3.15
CA LEU A 173 11.56 3.61 3.19
C LEU A 173 11.16 3.26 4.62
N ARG A 174 9.89 3.56 4.92
CA ARG A 174 9.20 3.21 6.17
C ARG A 174 8.09 2.22 5.91
N VAL A 175 7.41 2.33 4.77
CA VAL A 175 6.33 1.43 4.36
C VAL A 175 6.61 0.90 2.95
N LEU A 176 6.58 -0.42 2.82
CA LEU A 176 6.77 -1.11 1.55
C LEU A 176 5.74 -2.23 1.40
N TYR A 177 4.92 -2.15 0.36
CA TYR A 177 3.90 -3.15 0.05
C TYR A 177 4.24 -3.82 -1.29
N LEU A 178 4.35 -5.15 -1.26
CA LEU A 178 4.79 -6.02 -2.35
C LEU A 178 3.95 -7.32 -2.39
N ASP A 179 2.71 -7.30 -1.89
CA ASP A 179 1.87 -8.50 -1.95
C ASP A 179 1.48 -8.86 -3.39
N ARG A 180 1.36 -10.16 -3.66
CA ARG A 180 0.96 -10.71 -4.97
C ARG A 180 1.93 -10.38 -6.13
N CYS A 181 3.22 -10.21 -5.84
CA CYS A 181 4.26 -9.85 -6.81
C CYS A 181 5.12 -11.04 -7.27
N ARG A 182 4.97 -12.22 -6.64
CA ARG A 182 5.80 -13.43 -6.83
C ARG A 182 7.28 -13.23 -6.41
N VAL A 183 7.54 -12.31 -5.49
CA VAL A 183 8.87 -12.08 -4.92
C VAL A 183 9.34 -13.33 -4.16
N ALA A 184 10.63 -13.65 -4.26
CA ALA A 184 11.25 -14.77 -3.54
C ALA A 184 12.51 -14.33 -2.77
N ASP A 185 13.32 -13.46 -3.36
CA ASP A 185 14.56 -12.95 -2.75
C ASP A 185 14.30 -11.62 -2.03
N LEU A 186 14.56 -11.60 -0.72
CA LEU A 186 14.44 -10.42 0.13
C LEU A 186 15.78 -9.74 0.39
N THR A 187 16.89 -10.23 -0.17
CA THR A 187 18.25 -9.68 0.04
C THR A 187 18.31 -8.14 -0.11
N PRO A 188 17.61 -7.51 -1.08
CA PRO A 188 17.62 -6.06 -1.22
C PRO A 188 17.05 -5.28 -0.02
N LEU A 189 16.30 -5.94 0.86
CA LEU A 189 15.66 -5.32 2.03
C LEU A 189 16.57 -5.26 3.27
N ALA A 190 17.68 -6.01 3.32
CA ALA A 190 18.48 -6.18 4.53
C ALA A 190 19.05 -4.89 5.13
N GLY A 191 19.26 -3.87 4.31
CA GLY A 191 19.77 -2.58 4.76
C GLY A 191 18.71 -1.49 4.98
N LEU A 192 17.42 -1.81 4.90
CA LEU A 192 16.33 -0.83 4.99
C LEU A 192 15.91 -0.62 6.46
N THR A 193 16.85 -0.12 7.25
CA THR A 193 16.75 0.02 8.72
C THR A 193 15.64 0.95 9.23
N ARG A 194 15.00 1.70 8.34
CA ARG A 194 13.85 2.59 8.63
C ARG A 194 12.49 1.94 8.37
N LEU A 195 12.44 0.72 7.84
CA LEU A 195 11.17 0.02 7.60
C LEU A 195 10.43 -0.20 8.91
N GLU A 196 9.17 0.24 8.94
CA GLU A 196 8.24 0.14 10.05
C GLU A 196 7.10 -0.85 9.74
N SER A 197 6.65 -0.87 8.49
CA SER A 197 5.59 -1.77 8.00
C SER A 197 5.99 -2.40 6.68
N LEU A 198 5.87 -3.73 6.59
CA LEU A 198 6.24 -4.51 5.41
C LEU A 198 5.14 -5.51 5.08
N GLU A 199 4.57 -5.39 3.89
CA GLU A 199 3.55 -6.30 3.36
C GLU A 199 4.13 -7.15 2.22
N LEU A 200 4.24 -8.44 2.45
CA LEU A 200 4.88 -9.43 1.59
C LEU A 200 3.99 -10.67 1.37
N SER A 201 2.69 -10.58 1.64
CA SER A 201 1.77 -11.70 1.52
C SER A 201 1.61 -12.16 0.07
N ASN A 202 1.21 -13.41 -0.14
CA ASN A 202 0.97 -13.98 -1.47
C ASN A 202 2.20 -13.92 -2.40
N ASN A 203 3.36 -14.29 -1.87
CA ASN A 203 4.62 -14.34 -2.60
C ASN A 203 5.21 -15.77 -2.56
N LEU A 204 6.48 -15.92 -2.92
CA LEU A 204 7.18 -17.19 -2.99
C LEU A 204 8.30 -17.30 -1.95
N ILE A 205 8.20 -16.52 -0.87
CA ILE A 205 9.26 -16.33 0.13
C ILE A 205 9.40 -17.59 0.99
N SER A 206 10.63 -18.04 1.19
CA SER A 206 11.00 -19.07 2.17
C SER A 206 12.12 -18.65 3.11
N ASN A 207 12.95 -17.68 2.71
CA ASN A 207 14.10 -17.20 3.48
C ASN A 207 13.83 -15.81 4.06
N LEU A 208 13.83 -15.72 5.40
CA LEU A 208 13.63 -14.46 6.13
C LEU A 208 14.94 -13.83 6.63
N ALA A 209 16.11 -14.43 6.37
CA ALA A 209 17.40 -13.92 6.85
C ALA A 209 17.64 -12.43 6.53
N PRO A 210 17.24 -11.90 5.35
CA PRO A 210 17.38 -10.48 5.07
C PRO A 210 16.56 -9.55 5.99
N LEU A 211 15.53 -10.05 6.69
CA LEU A 211 14.73 -9.22 7.60
C LEU A 211 15.29 -9.20 9.03
N ALA A 212 16.31 -10.01 9.31
CA ALA A 212 16.82 -10.20 10.66
C ALA A 212 17.28 -8.88 11.30
N GLY A 213 16.76 -8.61 12.50
CA GLY A 213 17.19 -7.47 13.31
C GLY A 213 16.86 -6.10 12.73
N LEU A 214 15.90 -5.98 11.79
CA LEU A 214 15.44 -4.67 11.32
C LEU A 214 14.84 -3.88 12.50
N PRO A 215 15.48 -2.78 12.94
CA PRO A 215 15.27 -2.23 14.27
C PRO A 215 13.97 -1.44 14.43
N GLN A 216 13.36 -1.04 13.31
CA GLN A 216 12.12 -0.26 13.28
C GLN A 216 10.89 -1.08 12.91
N LEU A 217 11.06 -2.33 12.45
CA LEU A 217 9.95 -3.09 11.90
C LEU A 217 8.98 -3.49 13.00
N SER A 218 7.73 -3.05 12.84
CA SER A 218 6.66 -3.19 13.83
C SER A 218 5.49 -4.02 13.33
N THR A 219 5.20 -3.93 12.03
CA THR A 219 4.13 -4.69 11.38
C THR A 219 4.71 -5.47 10.19
N LEU A 220 4.51 -6.78 10.19
CA LEU A 220 5.01 -7.68 9.17
C LEU A 220 3.92 -8.65 8.70
N TYR A 221 3.56 -8.55 7.43
CA TYR A 221 2.62 -9.45 6.77
C TYR A 221 3.37 -10.39 5.83
N LEU A 222 3.26 -11.68 6.09
CA LEU A 222 3.95 -12.77 5.38
C LEU A 222 2.99 -13.91 5.02
N SER A 223 1.69 -13.65 5.04
CA SER A 223 0.65 -14.65 4.76
C SER A 223 0.79 -15.23 3.36
N HIS A 224 0.42 -16.50 3.15
CA HIS A 224 0.48 -17.19 1.85
C HIS A 224 1.87 -17.16 1.21
N ASN A 225 2.88 -17.67 1.94
CA ASN A 225 4.25 -17.85 1.46
C ASN A 225 4.69 -19.33 1.65
N ARG A 226 5.99 -19.59 1.70
CA ARG A 226 6.60 -20.93 1.83
C ARG A 226 7.53 -21.01 3.03
N ILE A 227 7.25 -20.21 4.07
CA ILE A 227 8.12 -20.05 5.24
C ILE A 227 8.02 -21.27 6.14
N THR A 228 9.18 -21.74 6.59
CA THR A 228 9.32 -22.82 7.59
C THR A 228 10.12 -22.39 8.81
N ASP A 229 11.11 -21.51 8.62
CA ASP A 229 12.03 -21.06 9.66
C ASP A 229 11.74 -19.62 10.08
N LEU A 230 11.49 -19.42 11.37
CA LEU A 230 11.25 -18.12 11.99
C LEU A 230 12.48 -17.59 12.77
N SER A 231 13.60 -18.33 12.78
CA SER A 231 14.82 -17.91 13.48
C SER A 231 15.30 -16.50 13.15
N PRO A 232 15.17 -15.98 11.91
CA PRO A 232 15.55 -14.60 11.61
C PRO A 232 14.70 -13.54 12.33
N LEU A 233 13.50 -13.90 12.80
CA LEU A 233 12.59 -13.00 13.48
C LEU A 233 12.78 -12.99 15.01
N ALA A 234 13.69 -13.79 15.57
CA ALA A 234 13.77 -14.02 17.02
C ALA A 234 14.06 -12.74 17.83
N ASP A 235 14.84 -11.83 17.26
CA ASP A 235 15.32 -10.62 17.93
C ASP A 235 14.84 -9.35 17.20
N MET A 236 13.52 -9.21 17.06
CA MET A 236 12.90 -8.05 16.42
C MET A 236 12.36 -7.08 17.50
N PRO A 237 13.11 -6.03 17.86
CA PRO A 237 12.88 -5.27 19.11
C PRO A 237 11.57 -4.47 19.14
N LYS A 238 10.97 -4.22 17.98
CA LYS A 238 9.75 -3.42 17.83
C LYS A 238 8.58 -4.18 17.20
N LEU A 239 8.74 -5.49 16.93
CA LEU A 239 7.69 -6.24 16.24
C LEU A 239 6.47 -6.41 17.14
N THR A 240 5.35 -5.82 16.74
CA THR A 240 4.09 -5.82 17.49
C THR A 240 3.00 -6.63 16.78
N GLU A 241 3.05 -6.71 15.45
CA GLU A 241 2.08 -7.42 14.64
C GLU A 241 2.76 -8.32 13.61
N LEU A 242 2.41 -9.60 13.63
CA LEU A 242 3.00 -10.61 12.75
C LEU A 242 1.91 -11.52 12.17
N PHE A 243 1.77 -11.50 10.85
CA PHE A 243 0.80 -12.30 10.11
C PHE A 243 1.52 -13.33 9.26
N LEU A 244 1.32 -14.61 9.56
CA LEU A 244 2.04 -15.74 8.99
C LEU A 244 1.09 -16.79 8.40
N GLU A 245 -0.14 -16.40 8.05
CA GLU A 245 -1.19 -17.33 7.62
C GLU A 245 -0.74 -18.18 6.44
N HIS A 246 -1.19 -19.43 6.36
CA HIS A 246 -0.97 -20.31 5.22
C HIS A 246 0.51 -20.40 4.79
N ASN A 247 1.38 -20.71 5.75
CA ASN A 247 2.79 -21.06 5.55
C ASN A 247 3.03 -22.54 5.92
N ARG A 248 4.27 -22.94 6.21
CA ARG A 248 4.67 -24.32 6.57
C ARG A 248 5.38 -24.35 7.93
N ILE A 249 4.95 -23.49 8.84
CA ILE A 249 5.59 -23.28 10.13
C ILE A 249 5.15 -24.36 11.12
N THR A 250 6.12 -24.98 11.78
CA THR A 250 5.89 -25.98 12.84
C THR A 250 6.46 -25.56 14.19
N ASP A 251 7.57 -24.81 14.18
CA ASP A 251 8.29 -24.37 15.38
C ASP A 251 8.06 -22.89 15.66
N LEU A 252 7.58 -22.59 16.88
CA LEU A 252 7.34 -21.24 17.36
C LEU A 252 8.41 -20.77 18.36
N THR A 253 9.41 -21.58 18.68
CA THR A 253 10.50 -21.25 19.60
C THR A 253 11.14 -19.89 19.31
N PRO A 254 11.41 -19.52 18.04
CA PRO A 254 11.96 -18.19 17.73
C PRO A 254 11.09 -17.01 18.21
N LEU A 255 9.77 -17.18 18.35
CA LEU A 255 8.87 -16.09 18.73
C LEU A 255 8.83 -15.84 20.25
N ALA A 256 9.42 -16.72 21.06
CA ALA A 256 9.29 -16.70 22.52
C ALA A 256 9.79 -15.40 23.18
N ASN A 257 10.74 -14.69 22.55
CA ASN A 257 11.33 -13.46 23.08
C ASN A 257 10.68 -12.17 22.55
N LEU A 258 9.68 -12.28 21.66
CA LEU A 258 8.96 -11.14 21.10
C LEU A 258 7.93 -10.59 22.09
N THR A 259 8.43 -10.06 23.20
CA THR A 259 7.63 -9.62 24.35
C THR A 259 6.69 -8.44 24.05
N TRP A 260 6.91 -7.72 22.95
CA TRP A 260 6.04 -6.65 22.44
C TRP A 260 5.03 -7.13 21.40
N LEU A 261 4.99 -8.43 21.06
CA LEU A 261 4.02 -8.92 20.08
C LEU A 261 2.62 -8.92 20.69
N HIS A 262 1.70 -8.16 20.08
CA HIS A 262 0.31 -8.03 20.51
C HIS A 262 -0.66 -8.80 19.62
N ARG A 263 -0.34 -8.92 18.32
CA ARG A 263 -1.18 -9.60 17.32
C ARG A 263 -0.35 -10.62 16.56
N LEU A 264 -0.77 -11.88 16.61
CA LEU A 264 -0.13 -12.99 15.91
C LEU A 264 -1.19 -13.80 15.15
N SER A 265 -1.02 -13.92 13.83
CA SER A 265 -1.83 -14.81 13.01
C SER A 265 -1.00 -15.97 12.48
N LEU A 266 -1.36 -17.19 12.85
CA LEU A 266 -0.71 -18.45 12.46
C LEU A 266 -1.66 -19.35 11.67
N LYS A 267 -2.86 -18.87 11.31
CA LYS A 267 -3.90 -19.63 10.63
C LYS A 267 -3.36 -20.51 9.49
N GLY A 268 -3.79 -21.76 9.41
CA GLY A 268 -3.43 -22.68 8.33
C GLY A 268 -1.96 -23.07 8.30
N ASN A 269 -1.25 -23.02 9.43
CA ASN A 269 0.09 -23.61 9.58
C ASN A 269 0.03 -24.97 10.32
N PRO A 270 0.98 -25.87 10.07
CA PRO A 270 1.11 -27.15 10.78
C PRO A 270 1.67 -27.02 12.23
N VAL A 271 1.25 -25.98 12.97
CA VAL A 271 1.62 -25.75 14.37
C VAL A 271 0.86 -26.70 15.29
N THR A 272 1.57 -27.38 16.18
CA THR A 272 0.99 -28.32 17.16
C THR A 272 1.25 -27.92 18.62
N ASP A 273 2.29 -27.13 18.88
CA ASP A 273 2.75 -26.74 20.21
C ASP A 273 2.67 -25.21 20.38
N LEU A 274 2.02 -24.76 21.46
CA LEU A 274 1.89 -23.34 21.81
C LEU A 274 2.77 -22.96 23.02
N LYS A 275 3.50 -23.89 23.63
CA LYS A 275 4.38 -23.61 24.77
C LYS A 275 5.36 -22.47 24.53
N PRO A 276 5.96 -22.29 23.33
CA PRO A 276 6.83 -21.14 23.08
C PRO A 276 6.13 -19.78 23.27
N LEU A 277 4.82 -19.73 23.08
CA LEU A 277 4.02 -18.51 23.30
C LEU A 277 3.59 -18.34 24.76
N GLY A 278 4.01 -19.23 25.67
CA GLY A 278 3.56 -19.31 27.06
C GLY A 278 3.88 -18.08 27.93
N ASN A 279 4.86 -17.26 27.53
CA ASN A 279 5.31 -16.08 28.26
C ASN A 279 5.32 -14.83 27.35
N MET A 280 4.17 -14.50 26.77
CA MET A 280 4.01 -13.34 25.90
C MET A 280 3.07 -12.31 26.55
N PRO A 281 3.58 -11.43 27.45
CA PRO A 281 2.74 -10.61 28.32
C PRO A 281 1.85 -9.61 27.57
N MET A 282 2.27 -9.21 26.37
CA MET A 282 1.56 -8.24 25.54
C MET A 282 0.64 -8.89 24.49
N LEU A 283 0.64 -10.22 24.35
CA LEU A 283 -0.17 -10.89 23.34
C LEU A 283 -1.67 -10.73 23.66
N ARG A 284 -2.40 -10.09 22.74
CA ARG A 284 -3.84 -9.80 22.86
C ARG A 284 -4.67 -10.53 21.85
N GLU A 285 -4.14 -10.83 20.68
CA GLU A 285 -4.88 -11.46 19.59
C GLU A 285 -4.05 -12.59 18.97
N LEU A 286 -4.58 -13.81 19.04
CA LEU A 286 -3.98 -15.02 18.47
C LEU A 286 -4.98 -15.71 17.54
N TYR A 287 -4.63 -15.83 16.26
CA TYR A 287 -5.43 -16.50 15.24
C TYR A 287 -4.77 -17.80 14.84
N ILE A 288 -5.42 -18.94 15.12
CA ILE A 288 -4.87 -20.31 14.95
C ILE A 288 -5.86 -21.25 14.28
N GLN A 289 -6.79 -20.71 13.50
CA GLN A 289 -7.74 -21.50 12.73
C GLN A 289 -6.97 -22.44 11.78
N ASP A 290 -7.48 -23.66 11.60
CA ASP A 290 -6.86 -24.67 10.74
C ASP A 290 -5.42 -25.08 11.16
N CYS A 291 -5.02 -24.86 12.42
CA CYS A 291 -3.80 -25.43 13.01
C CYS A 291 -4.12 -26.73 13.79
N PRO A 292 -3.30 -27.80 13.68
CA PRO A 292 -3.51 -29.07 14.38
C PRO A 292 -3.14 -29.04 15.88
N ILE A 293 -3.68 -28.08 16.63
CA ILE A 293 -3.39 -27.86 18.06
C ILE A 293 -4.31 -28.72 18.93
N GLY A 294 -3.73 -29.47 19.86
CA GLY A 294 -4.47 -30.31 20.81
C GLY A 294 -5.31 -29.48 21.80
N LYS A 295 -6.49 -29.98 22.19
CA LYS A 295 -7.38 -29.29 23.15
C LYS A 295 -6.72 -28.96 24.49
N GLN A 296 -5.85 -29.85 24.99
CA GLN A 296 -5.14 -29.64 26.25
C GLN A 296 -4.16 -28.46 26.14
N GLU A 297 -3.39 -28.41 25.04
CA GLU A 297 -2.45 -27.33 24.75
C GLU A 297 -3.17 -25.98 24.62
N LEU A 298 -4.26 -25.96 23.86
CA LEU A 298 -5.09 -24.76 23.72
C LEU A 298 -5.66 -24.27 25.06
N ASN A 299 -6.13 -25.18 25.91
CA ASN A 299 -6.66 -24.82 27.23
C ASN A 299 -5.56 -24.31 28.16
N ALA A 300 -4.36 -24.90 28.11
CA ALA A 300 -3.20 -24.43 28.87
C ALA A 300 -2.81 -23.01 28.44
N PHE A 301 -2.77 -22.74 27.13
CA PHE A 301 -2.51 -21.41 26.59
C PHE A 301 -3.54 -20.38 27.06
N LYS A 302 -4.84 -20.68 26.93
CA LYS A 302 -5.94 -19.79 27.37
C LYS A 302 -5.90 -19.51 28.88
N LYS A 303 -5.49 -20.49 29.68
CA LYS A 303 -5.31 -20.30 31.13
C LYS A 303 -4.12 -19.38 31.43
N ALA A 304 -3.04 -19.45 30.67
CA ALA A 304 -1.88 -18.58 30.80
C ALA A 304 -2.13 -17.15 30.29
N HIS A 305 -3.01 -16.99 29.30
CA HIS A 305 -3.33 -15.70 28.67
C HIS A 305 -4.85 -15.43 28.69
N PRO A 306 -5.47 -15.17 29.86
CA PRO A 306 -6.91 -14.99 29.98
C PRO A 306 -7.46 -13.77 29.22
N ASP A 307 -6.62 -12.76 28.99
CA ASP A 307 -6.98 -11.52 28.27
C ASP A 307 -6.68 -11.60 26.76
N CYS A 308 -6.16 -12.73 26.28
CA CYS A 308 -5.87 -12.93 24.86
C CYS A 308 -7.12 -13.47 24.14
N TYR A 309 -7.58 -12.74 23.12
CA TYR A 309 -8.57 -13.24 22.17
C TYR A 309 -7.92 -14.32 21.30
N VAL A 310 -8.47 -15.53 21.36
CA VAL A 310 -8.02 -16.67 20.56
C VAL A 310 -9.09 -17.10 19.58
N GLU A 311 -8.84 -16.89 18.28
CA GLU A 311 -9.75 -17.31 17.23
C GLU A 311 -9.44 -18.72 16.72
N ILE A 312 -10.45 -19.59 16.78
CA ILE A 312 -10.31 -21.05 16.55
C ILE A 312 -11.34 -21.61 15.54
N LYS A 313 -12.17 -20.76 14.91
CA LYS A 313 -13.26 -21.27 14.05
C LYS A 313 -12.72 -21.81 12.72
N GLU A 314 -12.99 -23.08 12.46
CA GLU A 314 -12.81 -23.73 11.16
C GLU A 314 -13.51 -22.94 10.06
N SER A 315 -12.87 -22.82 8.91
CA SER A 315 -13.55 -22.36 7.69
C SER A 315 -14.76 -23.26 7.42
N SER A 316 -15.90 -22.66 7.04
CA SER A 316 -17.19 -23.32 6.80
C SER A 316 -17.18 -24.45 5.75
N GLN A 317 -16.04 -24.72 5.10
CA GLN A 317 -15.86 -25.84 4.18
C GLN A 317 -15.64 -27.20 4.88
N GLN A 318 -15.06 -27.24 6.09
CA GLN A 318 -14.79 -28.52 6.79
C GLN A 318 -15.99 -29.06 7.57
N GLN A 319 -16.92 -28.20 8.01
CA GLN A 319 -18.18 -28.62 8.65
C GLN A 319 -19.07 -29.48 7.73
N ASN A 320 -18.92 -29.38 6.41
CA ASN A 320 -19.66 -30.19 5.45
C ASN A 320 -19.05 -31.56 5.18
N ILE A 321 -17.77 -31.77 5.54
CA ILE A 321 -17.09 -33.06 5.34
C ILE A 321 -17.28 -33.95 6.57
N ALA A 322 -17.27 -33.37 7.78
CA ALA A 322 -17.56 -34.10 9.02
C ALA A 322 -19.04 -34.50 9.20
N ARG A 323 -19.96 -34.00 8.36
CA ARG A 323 -21.37 -34.43 8.30
C ARG A 323 -21.65 -35.49 7.21
N LYS A 324 -20.62 -35.91 6.46
CA LYS A 324 -20.75 -36.88 5.35
C LYS A 324 -19.85 -38.11 5.49
N LEU A 325 -19.26 -38.33 6.67
CA LEU A 325 -18.62 -39.59 7.08
C LEU A 325 -19.35 -40.13 8.32
#